data_AF-A0A6V7J1P4-F1
#
_entry.id   AF-A0A6V7J1P4-F1
#
_cell.length_a   1.000
_cell.length_b   1.000
_cell.length_c   1.000
_cell.angle_alpha   90.00
_cell.angle_beta   90.00
_cell.angle_gamma   90.00
#
_symmetry.space_group_name_H-M   'P 1'
#
loop_
_entity.id
_entity.type
_entity.pdbx_description
1 polymer ?
#
loop_
_entity_poly.entity_id
_entity_poly.type
_entity_poly.pdbx_seq_one_letter_code
_entity_poly.pdbx_strand_id
1 'polypeptide(L)' 'KLIGRFYDENGEPTADYYHFESKVKRAEAAESIEEASKQKFPGCNIEWKPEKGSRVWCSKQ' A
#
# COMPACT_ATOMS: atom_id res chain seq x y z
N LYS A 1 -1.18 -16.86 33.47
CA LYS A 1 -1.79 -15.59 33.01
C LYS A 1 -1.25 -15.30 31.61
N LEU A 2 -2.10 -15.10 30.60
CA LEU A 2 -1.64 -14.83 29.24
C LEU A 2 -1.35 -13.33 29.12
N ILE A 3 -0.10 -12.98 28.86
CA ILE A 3 0.30 -11.61 28.50
C ILE A 3 0.33 -11.56 26.97
N GLY A 4 -0.56 -10.78 26.38
CA GLY A 4 -0.64 -10.64 24.94
C GLY A 4 0.46 -9.72 24.40
N ARG A 5 0.78 -9.88 23.11
CA ARG A 5 1.73 -8.99 22.43
C ARG A 5 1.21 -7.55 22.34
N PHE A 6 -0.09 -7.40 22.15
CA PHE A 6 -0.73 -6.10 21.92
C PHE A 6 -1.42 -5.56 23.16
N TYR A 7 -1.95 -6.44 24.02
CA TYR A 7 -2.62 -6.09 25.26
C TYR A 7 -1.99 -6.84 26.42
N ASP A 8 -1.74 -6.13 27.50
CA ASP A 8 -1.15 -6.71 28.68
C ASP A 8 -2.16 -7.49 29.52
N GLU A 9 -1.74 -7.85 30.71
CA GLU A 9 -2.52 -8.64 31.65
C GLU A 9 -3.73 -7.93 32.30
N ASN A 10 -3.81 -6.61 32.17
CA ASN A 10 -4.92 -5.77 32.60
C ASN A 10 -5.82 -5.38 31.42
N GLY A 11 -5.45 -5.79 30.20
CA GLY A 11 -6.12 -5.38 28.97
C GLY A 11 -5.66 -4.01 28.46
N GLU A 12 -4.56 -3.47 28.99
CA GLU A 12 -4.03 -2.18 28.56
C GLU A 12 -3.20 -2.34 27.27
N PRO A 13 -3.29 -1.39 26.32
CA PRO A 13 -2.50 -1.44 25.11
C PRO A 13 -1.01 -1.31 25.38
N THR A 14 -0.23 -2.14 24.70
CA THR A 14 1.24 -2.14 24.77
C THR A 14 1.85 -1.20 23.72
N ALA A 15 3.15 -0.94 23.81
CA ALA A 15 3.90 -0.23 22.77
C ALA A 15 3.78 -0.90 21.37
N ASP A 16 3.69 -2.23 21.33
CA ASP A 16 3.52 -3.00 20.09
C ASP A 16 2.17 -2.71 19.42
N TYR A 17 1.12 -2.47 20.21
CA TYR A 17 -0.19 -2.06 19.68
C TYR A 17 -0.11 -0.69 19.01
N TYR A 18 0.48 0.29 19.69
CA TYR A 18 0.62 1.62 19.10
C TYR A 18 1.52 1.64 17.87
N HIS A 19 2.57 0.80 17.85
CA HIS A 19 3.40 0.64 16.65
C HIS A 19 2.60 0.06 15.48
N PHE A 20 1.79 -0.97 15.74
CA PHE A 20 0.90 -1.57 14.75
C PHE A 20 -0.10 -0.53 14.21
N GLU A 21 -0.81 0.18 15.08
CA GLU A 21 -1.73 1.25 14.71
C GLU A 21 -1.05 2.34 13.86
N SER A 22 0.19 2.70 14.18
CA SER A 22 0.95 3.66 13.37
C SER A 22 1.23 3.17 11.95
N LYS A 23 1.42 1.84 11.77
CA LYS A 23 1.63 1.23 10.46
C LYS A 23 0.33 1.17 9.67
N VAL A 24 -0.78 0.85 10.32
CA VAL A 24 -2.13 0.86 9.71
C VAL A 24 -2.42 2.25 9.15
N LYS A 25 -2.30 3.30 9.96
CA LYS A 25 -2.53 4.70 9.52
C LYS A 25 -1.64 5.11 8.35
N ARG A 26 -0.38 4.67 8.34
CA ARG A 26 0.54 4.94 7.23
C ARG A 26 0.13 4.21 5.95
N ALA A 27 -0.35 2.97 6.06
CA ALA A 27 -0.82 2.19 4.92
C ALA A 27 -2.07 2.83 4.30
N GLU A 28 -3.04 3.23 5.11
CA GLU A 28 -4.26 3.92 4.64
C GLU A 28 -3.92 5.24 3.92
N ALA A 29 -3.01 6.04 4.48
CA ALA A 29 -2.55 7.26 3.83
C ALA A 29 -1.83 6.98 2.50
N ALA A 30 -1.03 5.92 2.44
CA ALA A 30 -0.33 5.51 1.22
C ALA A 30 -1.30 5.04 0.13
N GLU A 31 -2.33 4.27 0.50
CA GLU A 31 -3.37 3.82 -0.42
C GLU A 31 -4.10 5.01 -1.05
N SER A 32 -4.51 6.00 -0.25
CA SER A 32 -5.16 7.21 -0.76
C SER A 32 -4.28 7.99 -1.75
N ILE A 33 -2.98 8.11 -1.47
CA ILE A 33 -2.01 8.74 -2.39
C ILE A 33 -1.86 7.94 -3.68
N GLU A 34 -1.84 6.61 -3.59
CA GLU A 34 -1.75 5.71 -4.74
C GLU A 34 -2.99 5.81 -5.62
N GLU A 35 -4.20 5.83 -5.04
CA GLU A 35 -5.46 5.99 -5.76
C GLU A 35 -5.51 7.34 -6.49
N ALA A 36 -5.16 8.44 -5.81
CA ALA A 36 -5.08 9.76 -6.44
C ALA A 36 -4.06 9.78 -7.60
N SER A 37 -2.95 9.05 -7.45
CA SER A 37 -1.95 8.90 -8.50
C SER A 37 -2.48 8.10 -9.69
N LYS A 38 -3.23 7.01 -9.46
CA LYS A 38 -3.88 6.20 -10.52
C LYS A 38 -4.95 7.00 -11.28
N GLN A 39 -5.65 7.91 -10.61
CA GLN A 39 -6.58 8.84 -11.25
C GLN A 39 -5.88 9.91 -12.09
N LYS A 40 -4.61 10.22 -11.83
CA LYS A 40 -3.85 11.18 -12.65
C LYS A 40 -3.07 10.49 -13.76
N PHE A 41 -2.59 9.27 -13.50
CA PHE A 41 -1.68 8.53 -14.36
C PHE A 41 -2.29 7.15 -14.66
N PRO A 42 -2.94 6.97 -15.83
CA PRO A 42 -3.43 5.66 -16.21
C PRO A 42 -2.29 4.65 -16.29
N GLY A 43 -2.60 3.39 -16.03
CA GLY A 43 -1.64 2.30 -16.19
C GLY A 43 -1.09 2.26 -17.62
N CYS A 44 0.24 2.26 -17.76
CA CYS A 44 0.91 2.16 -19.05
C CYS A 44 1.48 0.75 -19.27
N ASN A 45 1.38 0.29 -20.51
CA ASN A 45 1.89 -0.99 -20.96
C ASN A 45 3.06 -0.76 -21.91
N ILE A 46 3.95 -1.74 -21.96
CA ILE A 46 5.06 -1.81 -22.91
C ILE A 46 5.02 -3.16 -23.61
N GLU A 47 5.10 -3.14 -24.93
CA GLU A 47 5.30 -4.32 -25.77
C GLU A 47 6.65 -4.19 -26.46
N TRP A 48 7.39 -5.28 -26.59
CA TRP A 48 8.58 -5.34 -27.43
C TRP A 48 8.49 -6.52 -28.39
N LYS A 49 8.80 -6.28 -29.66
CA LYS A 49 8.93 -7.30 -30.70
C LYS A 49 10.23 -7.08 -31.47
N PRO A 50 11.02 -8.13 -31.78
CA PRO A 50 12.28 -7.98 -32.51
C PRO A 50 12.14 -7.18 -33.81
N GLU A 51 11.03 -7.36 -34.53
CA GLU A 51 10.80 -6.75 -35.85
C GLU A 51 10.26 -5.32 -35.77
N LYS A 52 9.71 -4.92 -34.61
CA LYS A 52 8.99 -3.63 -34.45
C LYS A 52 9.58 -2.74 -33.35
N GLY A 53 10.52 -3.25 -32.57
CA GLY A 53 11.04 -2.56 -31.39
C GLY A 53 10.01 -2.45 -30.27
N SER A 54 10.18 -1.42 -29.43
CA SER A 54 9.30 -1.16 -28.28
C SER A 54 8.10 -0.28 -28.67
N ARG A 55 6.92 -0.62 -28.18
CA ARG A 55 5.71 0.20 -28.21
C ARG A 55 5.22 0.42 -26.79
N VAL A 56 5.02 1.68 -26.42
CA VAL A 56 4.41 2.07 -25.13
C VAL A 56 3.03 2.66 -25.41
N TRP A 57 2.04 2.32 -24.57
CA TRP A 57 0.72 2.94 -24.59
C TRP A 57 0.11 2.92 -23.20
N CYS A 58 -0.69 3.93 -22.87
CA CYS A 58 -1.41 3.97 -21.60
C CYS A 58 -2.88 3.61 -21.82
N SER A 59 -3.45 2.85 -20.88
CA SER A 59 -4.87 2.52 -20.87
C SER A 59 -5.71 3.78 -20.74
N LYS A 60 -6.94 3.75 -21.26
CA LYS A 60 -7.92 4.79 -20.93
C LYS A 60 -8.43 4.53 -19.50
N GLN A 61 -8.71 5.59 -18.75
CA GLN A 61 -9.41 5.50 -17.47
C GLN A 61 -10.89 5.22 -17.67
#